data_AF-A0A2G5BGF8-F1
#
_entry.id   AF-A0A2G5BGF8-F1
#
_cell.length_a   1.000
_cell.length_b   1.000
_cell.length_c   1.000
_cell.angle_alpha   90.00
_cell.angle_beta   90.00
_cell.angle_gamma   90.00
#
_symmetry.space_group_name_H-M   'P 1'
#
loop_
_entity.id
_entity.type
_entity.pdbx_description
1 polymer ?
#
loop_
_entity_poly.entity_id
_entity_poly.type
_entity_poly.pdbx_seq_one_letter_code
_entity_poly.pdbx_strand_id
1 'polypeptide(L)'
;MSKDKKRPLNVVVTQEIAYNLARAFHFVGLLDLACAYYNRVFELPVAFSAFKGGNDQSPELLCDMKREAAYNLASIYVASGSVLRAKRLIVKYCTIA
;
A
#
# COMPACT_ATOMS: atom_id res chain seq x y z
N MET A 1 13.57 33.24 22.22
CA MET A 1 12.45 33.38 21.25
C MET A 1 12.82 32.64 19.97
N SER A 2 12.85 31.31 20.00
CA SER A 2 11.84 30.42 19.38
C SER A 2 11.31 30.90 18.03
N LYS A 3 11.83 30.30 16.96
CA LYS A 3 11.08 30.01 15.73
C LYS A 3 11.55 28.66 15.20
N ASP A 4 11.20 27.59 15.93
CA ASP A 4 11.11 26.26 15.33
C ASP A 4 10.09 26.36 14.18
N LYS A 5 10.59 26.46 12.95
CA LYS A 5 9.78 26.30 11.74
C LYS A 5 9.24 24.88 11.78
N LYS A 6 8.03 24.71 12.30
CA LYS A 6 7.29 23.45 12.24
C LYS A 6 7.26 22.99 10.79
N ARG A 7 8.07 21.97 10.49
CA ARG A 7 8.05 21.24 9.22
C ARG A 7 6.59 20.80 8.98
N PRO A 8 6.01 20.94 7.78
CA PRO A 8 4.69 20.38 7.53
C PRO A 8 4.84 18.86 7.47
N LEU A 9 4.77 18.21 8.63
CA LEU A 9 4.70 16.77 8.76
C LEU A 9 3.25 16.36 8.50
N ASN A 10 2.78 16.50 7.27
CA ASN A 10 1.50 15.96 6.82
C ASN A 10 1.71 15.08 5.59
N VAL A 11 2.66 14.16 5.68
CA VAL A 11 2.66 12.98 4.83
C VAL A 11 1.91 11.92 5.62
N VAL A 12 0.58 11.90 5.52
CA VAL A 12 -0.20 10.81 6.09
C VAL A 12 0.00 9.61 5.16
N VAL A 13 0.88 8.69 5.55
CA VAL A 13 1.14 7.46 4.77
C VAL A 13 0.06 6.41 5.06
N THR A 14 -1.19 6.73 4.74
CA THR A 14 -2.35 5.88 5.05
C THR A 14 -2.26 4.51 4.38
N GLN A 15 -1.74 4.47 3.14
CA GLN A 15 -1.65 3.26 2.34
C GLN A 15 -0.65 2.25 2.93
N GLU A 16 0.53 2.72 3.35
CA GLU A 16 1.55 1.88 3.99
C GLU A 16 1.07 1.31 5.33
N ILE A 17 0.39 2.13 6.13
CA ILE A 17 -0.19 1.69 7.40
C ILE A 17 -1.21 0.55 7.17
N ALA A 18 -2.11 0.71 6.20
CA ALA A 18 -3.07 -0.33 5.86
C ALA A 18 -2.39 -1.62 5.38
N TYR A 19 -1.37 -1.51 4.53
CA TYR A 19 -0.59 -2.66 4.06
C TYR A 19 0.13 -3.38 5.22
N ASN A 20 0.77 -2.64 6.12
CA ASN A 20 1.51 -3.22 7.24
C ASN A 20 0.58 -3.92 8.25
N LEU A 21 -0.61 -3.36 8.52
CA LEU A 21 -1.64 -4.03 9.30
C LEU A 21 -2.12 -5.32 8.61
N ALA A 22 -2.39 -5.27 7.31
CA ALA A 22 -2.76 -6.45 6.53
C ALA A 22 -1.71 -7.57 6.64
N ARG A 23 -0.42 -7.21 6.57
CA ARG A 23 0.68 -8.16 6.74
C ARG A 23 0.74 -8.74 8.14
N ALA A 24 0.56 -7.93 9.17
CA ALA A 24 0.55 -8.41 10.55
C ALA A 24 -0.58 -9.43 10.76
N PHE A 25 -1.80 -9.13 10.29
CA PHE A 25 -2.92 -10.07 10.34
C PHE A 25 -2.68 -11.34 9.53
N HIS A 26 -2.11 -11.21 8.33
CA HIS A 26 -1.74 -12.35 7.50
C HIS A 26 -0.75 -13.26 8.24
N PHE A 27 0.29 -12.68 8.84
CA PHE A 27 1.33 -13.43 9.57
C PHE A 27 0.77 -14.24 10.74
N VAL A 28 -0.19 -13.67 11.50
CA VAL A 28 -0.83 -14.38 12.64
C VAL A 28 -2.04 -15.24 12.23
N GLY A 29 -2.33 -15.37 10.93
CA GLY A 29 -3.40 -16.22 10.42
C GLY A 29 -4.81 -15.62 10.51
N LEU A 30 -4.96 -14.34 10.83
CA LEU A 30 -6.26 -13.64 10.84
C LEU A 30 -6.63 -13.20 9.42
N LEU A 31 -6.93 -14.17 8.56
CA LEU A 31 -7.03 -13.98 7.10
C LEU A 31 -8.16 -13.06 6.66
N ASP A 32 -9.29 -13.03 7.37
CA ASP A 32 -10.40 -12.13 7.04
C ASP A 32 -10.01 -10.66 7.25
N LEU A 33 -9.30 -10.37 8.35
CA LEU A 33 -8.76 -9.04 8.62
C LEU A 33 -7.65 -8.70 7.62
N ALA A 34 -6.76 -9.64 7.31
CA ALA A 34 -5.74 -9.45 6.28
C ALA A 34 -6.39 -9.07 4.93
N CYS A 35 -7.43 -9.79 4.51
CA CYS A 35 -8.18 -9.49 3.30
C CYS A 35 -8.80 -8.09 3.33
N ALA A 36 -9.45 -7.71 4.43
CA ALA A 36 -10.07 -6.40 4.57
C ALA A 36 -9.04 -5.27 4.42
N TYR A 37 -7.89 -5.37 5.09
CA TYR A 37 -6.86 -4.35 5.04
C TYR A 37 -6.08 -4.34 3.71
N TYR A 38 -5.82 -5.48 3.07
CA TYR A 38 -5.26 -5.49 1.71
C TYR A 38 -6.21 -4.84 0.70
N ASN A 39 -7.52 -5.08 0.79
CA ASN A 39 -8.48 -4.39 -0.09
C ASN A 39 -8.48 -2.87 0.15
N ARG A 40 -8.34 -2.44 1.42
CA ARG A 40 -8.25 -1.03 1.78
C ARG A 40 -7.07 -0.31 1.12
N VAL A 41 -5.95 -0.98 0.86
CA VAL A 41 -4.79 -0.41 0.14
C VAL A 41 -5.15 0.10 -1.25
N PHE A 42 -6.09 -0.54 -1.95
CA PHE A 42 -6.51 -0.11 -3.29
C PHE A 42 -7.38 1.15 -3.29
N GLU A 43 -8.04 1.44 -2.16
CA GLU A 43 -8.93 2.59 -1.97
C GLU A 43 -8.19 3.83 -1.48
N LEU A 44 -7.00 3.66 -0.90
CA LEU A 44 -6.23 4.73 -0.30
C LEU A 44 -5.35 5.45 -1.34
N PRO A 45 -5.16 6.77 -1.19
CA PRO A 45 -4.27 7.52 -2.05
C PRO A 45 -2.82 7.08 -1.80
N VAL A 46 -2.02 7.10 -2.87
CA VAL A 46 -0.58 6.86 -2.77
C VAL A 46 0.07 8.10 -2.15
N ALA A 47 1.02 7.88 -1.23
CA ALA A 47 1.73 8.99 -0.60
C ALA A 47 2.74 9.61 -1.57
N PHE A 48 2.73 10.94 -1.64
CA PHE A 48 3.69 11.73 -2.41
C PHE A 48 4.61 12.49 -1.45
N SER A 49 5.88 12.57 -1.81
CA SER A 49 6.86 13.38 -1.08
C SER A 49 6.54 14.85 -1.31
N ALA A 50 6.34 15.59 -0.22
CA ALA A 50 6.39 17.04 -0.26
C ALA A 50 7.85 17.57 -0.27
N PHE A 51 8.84 16.68 -0.11
CA PHE A 51 10.24 17.03 0.00
C PHE A 51 10.87 17.10 -1.40
N LYS A 52 11.20 18.32 -1.83
CA LYS A 52 12.00 18.59 -3.03
C LYS A 52 13.47 18.37 -2.74
N GLY A 53 14.07 17.33 -3.30
CA GLY A 53 15.50 17.27 -3.56
C GLY A 53 15.75 17.54 -5.05
N GLY A 54 16.08 18.79 -5.42
CA GLY A 54 16.47 19.12 -6.80
C GLY A 54 15.52 20.08 -7.55
N ASN A 55 15.95 20.49 -8.76
CA ASN A 55 15.28 21.46 -9.63
C ASN A 55 13.99 20.93 -10.31
N ASP A 56 13.68 19.64 -10.21
CA ASP A 56 12.47 19.06 -10.75
C ASP A 56 11.27 19.29 -9.82
N GLN A 57 10.18 19.79 -10.39
CA GLN A 57 8.96 20.15 -9.65
C GLN A 57 7.92 19.02 -9.63
N SER A 58 8.22 17.85 -10.16
CA SER A 58 7.33 16.69 -10.16
C SER A 58 7.26 16.07 -8.75
N PRO A 59 6.06 15.74 -8.25
CA PRO A 59 5.91 15.05 -6.97
C PRO A 59 6.53 13.65 -7.05
N GLU A 60 7.48 13.37 -6.16
CA GLU A 60 8.10 12.04 -6.08
C GLU A 60 7.17 11.08 -5.33
N LEU A 61 6.85 9.96 -5.97
CA LEU A 61 6.08 8.87 -5.37
C LEU A 61 6.92 8.24 -4.23
N LEU A 62 6.47 8.36 -2.99
CA LEU A 62 7.21 7.81 -1.85
C LEU A 62 7.12 6.28 -1.80
N CYS A 63 5.92 5.74 -2.00
CA CYS A 63 5.69 4.29 -1.99
C CYS A 63 4.25 3.95 -2.44
N ASP A 64 4.06 3.23 -3.55
CA ASP A 64 2.75 2.63 -3.91
C ASP A 64 2.73 1.16 -3.49
N MET A 65 1.90 0.82 -2.51
CA MET A 65 1.81 -0.53 -1.95
C MET A 65 0.82 -1.44 -2.69
N LYS A 66 0.18 -0.98 -3.78
CA LYS A 66 -0.87 -1.75 -4.48
C LYS A 66 -0.34 -3.05 -5.06
N ARG A 67 0.88 -3.06 -5.58
CA ARG A 67 1.49 -4.26 -6.18
C ARG A 67 1.72 -5.33 -5.11
N GLU A 68 2.29 -4.95 -3.99
CA GLU A 68 2.61 -5.83 -2.86
C GLU A 68 1.33 -6.33 -2.18
N ALA A 69 0.34 -5.46 -2.00
CA ALA A 69 -0.97 -5.83 -1.48
C ALA A 69 -1.68 -6.83 -2.40
N ALA A 70 -1.64 -6.61 -3.71
CA ALA A 70 -2.24 -7.51 -4.70
C ALA A 70 -1.59 -8.89 -4.69
N TYR A 71 -0.26 -8.97 -4.60
CA TYR A 71 0.45 -10.23 -4.53
C TYR A 71 0.07 -11.03 -3.27
N ASN A 72 0.13 -10.40 -2.10
CA ASN A 72 -0.18 -11.08 -0.84
C ASN A 72 -1.66 -11.50 -0.75
N LEU A 73 -2.58 -10.65 -1.20
CA LEU A 73 -4.01 -10.98 -1.25
C LEU A 73 -4.31 -12.10 -2.25
N ALA A 74 -3.61 -12.13 -3.38
CA ALA A 74 -3.71 -13.22 -4.34
C ALA A 74 -3.26 -14.56 -3.72
N SER A 75 -2.19 -14.57 -2.90
CA SER A 75 -1.76 -15.77 -2.18
C SER A 75 -2.85 -16.30 -1.23
N ILE A 76 -3.54 -15.43 -0.50
CA ILE A 76 -4.68 -15.82 0.35
C ILE A 76 -5.80 -16.43 -0.50
N TYR A 77 -6.15 -15.79 -1.62
CA TYR A 77 -7.19 -16.32 -2.52
C TYR A 77 -6.82 -17.64 -3.17
N VAL A 78 -5.55 -17.89 -3.50
CA VAL A 78 -5.10 -19.21 -3.98
C VAL A 78 -5.27 -20.26 -2.89
N ALA A 79 -4.81 -19.97 -1.67
CA ALA A 79 -4.94 -20.88 -0.54
C ALA A 79 -6.42 -21.20 -0.21
N SER A 80 -7.32 -20.24 -0.42
CA SER A 80 -8.76 -20.42 -0.22
C SER A 80 -9.49 -21.05 -1.42
N GLY A 81 -8.78 -21.45 -2.48
CA GLY A 81 -9.36 -22.01 -3.71
C GLY A 81 -9.98 -20.99 -4.69
N SER A 82 -9.94 -19.69 -4.39
CA SER A 82 -10.48 -18.62 -5.23
C SER A 82 -9.50 -18.14 -6.31
N VAL A 83 -9.00 -19.07 -7.12
CA VAL A 83 -7.93 -18.83 -8.11
C VAL A 83 -8.28 -17.73 -9.12
N LEU A 84 -9.56 -17.61 -9.51
CA LEU A 84 -9.99 -16.55 -10.44
C LEU A 84 -9.84 -15.14 -9.86
N ARG A 85 -10.05 -14.98 -8.54
CA ARG A 85 -9.84 -13.68 -7.86
C ARG A 85 -8.36 -13.36 -7.79
N ALA A 86 -7.54 -14.34 -7.44
CA ALA A 86 -6.08 -14.21 -7.44
C ALA A 86 -5.54 -13.79 -8.82
N LYS A 87 -5.96 -14.48 -9.89
CA LYS A 87 -5.55 -14.18 -11.27
C LYS A 87 -5.87 -12.73 -11.66
N ARG A 88 -7.07 -12.24 -11.31
CA ARG A 88 -7.46 -10.85 -11.61
C ARG A 88 -6.54 -9.82 -10.93
N LEU A 89 -6.15 -10.07 -9.68
CA LEU A 89 -5.24 -9.18 -8.97
C LEU A 89 -3.85 -9.16 -9.61
N ILE A 90 -3.28 -10.34 -9.89
CA ILE A 90 -1.94 -10.46 -10.48
C ILE A 90 -1.90 -9.81 -11.87
N VAL A 91 -2.89 -10.06 -12.72
CA VAL A 91 -2.95 -9.45 -14.06
C VAL A 91 -3.10 -7.93 -14.00
N LYS A 92 -3.82 -7.41 -13.00
CA LYS A 92 -4.06 -5.97 -12.89
C LYS A 92 -2.90 -5.19 -12.27
N TYR A 93 -2.20 -5.76 -11.30
CA TYR A 93 -1.25 -5.02 -10.45
C TYR A 93 0.18 -5.56 -10.46
N CYS A 94 0.40 -6.78 -10.97
CA CYS A 94 1.70 -7.44 -10.90
C CYS A 94 2.33 -7.72 -12.28
N THR A 95 1.83 -7.08 -13.34
CA THR A 95 2.42 -7.13 -14.68
C THR A 95 3.32 -5.93 -14.92
N ILE A 96 4.46 -6.15 -15.57
CA ILE A 96 5.30 -5.08 -16.11
C ILE A 96 4.78 -4.81 -17.53
N ALA A 97 4.48 -3.54 -17.85
CA ALA A 97 4.10 -3.11 -19.18
C ALA A 97 5.33 -2.61 -19.95
#